data_AF-A0A3P8Q9R8-F1
#
_entry.id   AF-A0A3P8Q9R8-F1
#
_cell.length_a   1.000
_cell.length_b   1.000
_cell.length_c   1.000
_cell.angle_alpha   90.00
_cell.angle_beta   90.00
_cell.angle_gamma   90.00
#
_symmetry.space_group_name_H-M   'P 1'
#
loop_
_entity.id
_entity.type
_entity.pdbx_description
1 polymer ?
#
loop_
_entity_poly.entity_id
_entity_poly.type
_entity_poly.pdbx_seq_one_letter_code
_entity_poly.pdbx_strand_id
1 'polypeptide(L)' 'MEWFKTKHIHELEWPSQSPDLNPIENLWQDLKTAVHKRCPSNLTELELFCKEEWARISVSMCKAGRDKP' A
#
# COMPACT_ATOMS: atom_id res chain seq x y z
N MET A 1 -16.65 13.02 11.74
CA MET A 1 -16.94 11.65 11.25
C MET A 1 -18.31 11.49 10.60
N GLU A 2 -19.16 12.54 10.49
CA GLU A 2 -20.49 12.40 9.87
C GLU A 2 -20.47 11.88 8.43
N TRP A 3 -19.39 12.14 7.67
CA TRP A 3 -19.21 11.56 6.35
C TRP A 3 -19.11 10.02 6.38
N PHE A 4 -18.30 9.44 7.27
CA PHE A 4 -18.18 7.98 7.42
C PHE A 4 -19.50 7.35 7.84
N LYS A 5 -20.21 7.99 8.78
CA LYS A 5 -21.56 7.56 9.19
C LYS A 5 -22.55 7.59 8.03
N THR A 6 -22.55 8.66 7.23
CA THR A 6 -23.42 8.82 6.04
C THR A 6 -23.10 7.80 4.95
N LYS A 7 -21.84 7.38 4.85
CA LYS A 7 -21.37 6.35 3.91
C LYS A 7 -21.45 4.93 4.48
N HIS A 8 -21.93 4.75 5.70
CA HIS A 8 -21.96 3.48 6.42
C HIS A 8 -20.59 2.78 6.47
N ILE A 9 -19.52 3.56 6.57
CA ILE A 9 -18.16 3.05 6.72
C ILE A 9 -17.89 2.85 8.21
N HIS A 10 -17.55 1.62 8.59
CA HIS A 10 -17.10 1.32 9.93
C HIS A 10 -15.61 1.69 10.08
N GLU A 11 -15.31 2.62 10.98
CA GLU A 11 -13.95 2.99 11.32
C GLU A 11 -13.37 1.96 12.30
N LEU A 12 -12.19 1.43 11.97
CA LEU A 12 -11.46 0.52 12.86
C LEU A 12 -10.81 1.33 13.99
N GLU A 13 -10.85 0.82 15.21
CA GLU A 13 -10.05 1.38 16.30
C GLU A 13 -8.56 1.23 15.97
N TRP A 14 -7.83 2.34 15.99
CA TRP A 14 -6.42 2.39 15.59
C TRP A 14 -5.55 2.99 16.68
N PRO A 15 -4.53 2.26 17.19
CA PRO A 15 -3.58 2.84 18.11
C PRO A 15 -2.64 3.83 17.42
N SER A 16 -2.37 4.96 18.08
CA SER A 16 -1.39 5.94 17.61
C SER A 16 -0.01 5.30 17.43
N GLN A 17 0.77 5.80 16.46
CA GLN A 17 2.15 5.37 16.20
C GLN A 17 2.34 3.87 15.93
N SER A 18 1.32 3.18 15.41
CA SER A 18 1.39 1.74 15.09
C SER A 18 1.37 1.49 13.57
N PRO A 19 2.42 1.87 12.82
CA PRO A 19 2.49 1.61 11.38
C PRO A 19 2.68 0.13 11.06
N ASP A 20 3.24 -0.64 12.00
CA ASP A 20 3.41 -2.09 11.96
C ASP A 20 2.07 -2.83 11.79
N LEU A 21 1.01 -2.31 12.39
CA LEU A 21 -0.33 -2.88 12.26
C LEU A 21 -0.97 -2.59 10.90
N ASN A 22 -0.47 -1.62 10.13
CA ASN A 22 -1.09 -1.19 8.88
C ASN A 22 -0.71 -2.12 7.72
N PRO A 23 -1.63 -2.96 7.21
CA PRO A 23 -1.30 -3.96 6.19
C PRO A 23 -0.79 -3.35 4.88
N ILE A 24 -1.12 -2.09 4.59
CA ILE A 24 -0.66 -1.41 3.37
C ILE A 24 0.85 -1.17 3.37
N GLU A 25 1.50 -1.09 4.54
CA GLU A 25 2.95 -0.88 4.67
C GLU A 25 3.75 -2.02 4.04
N ASN A 26 3.18 -3.22 4.02
CA ASN A 26 3.79 -4.38 3.34
C ASN A 26 3.71 -4.22 1.83
N LEU A 27 2.55 -3.79 1.30
CA LEU A 27 2.37 -3.55 -0.12
C LEU A 27 3.24 -2.40 -0.63
N TRP A 28 3.40 -1.33 0.17
CA TRP A 28 4.33 -0.25 -0.16
C TRP A 28 5.77 -0.73 -0.28
N GLN A 29 6.20 -1.67 0.56
CA GLN A 29 7.55 -2.23 0.48
C GLN A 29 7.77 -3.02 -0.81
N ASP A 30 6.80 -3.85 -1.19
CA ASP A 30 6.85 -4.61 -2.45
C ASP A 30 6.86 -3.67 -3.66
N LEU A 31 5.97 -2.68 -3.68
CA LEU A 31 5.88 -1.71 -4.77
C LEU A 31 7.20 -0.95 -4.95
N LYS A 32 7.75 -0.39 -3.87
CA LYS A 32 9.04 0.31 -3.91
C LYS A 32 10.14 -0.60 -4.46
N THR A 33 10.16 -1.87 -4.05
CA THR A 33 11.15 -2.84 -4.53
C THR A 33 11.01 -3.10 -6.03
N ALA A 34 9.78 -3.27 -6.53
CA ALA A 34 9.51 -3.50 -7.95
C ALA A 34 9.84 -2.27 -8.81
N VAL A 35 9.41 -1.08 -8.38
CA VAL A 35 9.68 0.18 -9.07
C VAL A 35 11.17 0.49 -9.08
N HIS A 36 11.88 0.27 -7.96
CA HIS A 36 13.32 0.51 -7.88
C HIS A 36 14.11 -0.37 -8.86
N LYS A 37 13.71 -1.64 -9.06
CA LYS A 37 14.33 -2.54 -10.04
C LYS A 37 14.23 -2.04 -11.49
N ARG A 38 13.30 -1.13 -11.78
CA ARG A 38 13.12 -0.53 -13.11
C ARG A 38 13.93 0.74 -13.32
N CYS A 39 14.63 1.21 -12.28
CA CYS A 39 15.53 2.37 -12.33
C CYS A 39 14.94 3.59 -13.05
N PRO A 40 13.78 4.13 -12.61
CA PRO A 40 13.21 5.33 -13.23
C PRO A 40 14.17 6.51 -13.14
N SER A 41 14.33 7.23 -14.26
CA SER A 41 15.26 8.35 -14.40
C SER A 41 14.62 9.71 -14.16
N ASN A 42 13.30 9.77 -14.17
CA ASN A 42 12.51 11.00 -14.01
C ASN A 42 11.15 10.72 -13.36
N LEU A 43 10.43 11.78 -13.00
CA LEU A 43 9.13 11.67 -12.31
C LEU A 43 8.05 11.01 -13.18
N THR A 44 8.06 11.25 -14.50
CA THR A 44 7.09 10.65 -15.42
C THR A 44 7.24 9.13 -15.47
N GLU A 45 8.48 8.64 -15.58
CA GLU A 45 8.80 7.21 -15.52
C GLU A 45 8.45 6.62 -14.16
N LEU A 46 8.79 7.31 -13.07
CA LEU A 46 8.46 6.87 -11.71
C LEU A 46 6.94 6.69 -11.56
N GLU A 47 6.15 7.68 -11.99
CA GLU A 47 4.69 7.62 -11.92
C GLU A 47 4.13 6.47 -12.75
N LEU A 48 4.61 6.31 -13.99
CA LEU A 48 4.21 5.22 -14.88
C LEU A 48 4.51 3.85 -14.25
N PHE A 49 5.73 3.67 -13.74
CA PHE A 49 6.15 2.40 -13.16
C PHE A 49 5.39 2.09 -11.87
N CYS A 50 5.11 3.11 -11.03
CA CYS A 50 4.24 2.94 -9.87
C CYS A 50 2.86 2.40 -10.26
N LYS A 51 2.23 2.96 -11.30
CA LYS A 51 0.91 2.51 -11.79
C LYS A 51 0.97 1.08 -12.33
N GLU A 52 1.97 0.77 -13.15
CA GLU A 52 2.14 -0.55 -13.76
C GLU A 52 2.45 -1.65 -12.73
N GLU A 53 3.37 -1.39 -11.80
CA GLU A 53 3.71 -2.36 -10.75
C GLU A 53 2.59 -2.50 -9.72
N TRP A 54 1.84 -1.43 -9.41
CA TRP A 54 0.65 -1.52 -8.57
C TRP A 54 -0.42 -2.44 -9.18
N ALA A 55 -0.67 -2.31 -10.48
CA ALA A 55 -1.61 -3.17 -11.20
C ALA A 55 -1.21 -4.66 -11.24
N ARG A 56 0.07 -4.96 -10.99
CA ARG A 56 0.61 -6.33 -10.90
C ARG A 56 0.51 -6.96 -9.52
N ILE A 57 0.20 -6.18 -8.48
CA ILE A 57 -0.01 -6.70 -7.13
C ILE A 57 -1.22 -7.64 -7.18
N SER A 58 -0.97 -8.93 -6.95
CA SER A 58 -2.01 -9.95 -6.99
C SER A 58 -2.76 -10.03 -5.66
N VAL A 59 -3.98 -10.58 -5.69
CA VAL A 59 -4.78 -10.81 -4.48
C VAL A 59 -4.07 -11.70 -3.46
N SER A 60 -3.24 -12.64 -3.92
CA SER A 60 -2.44 -13.49 -3.02
C SER A 60 -1.38 -12.67 -2.27
N MET A 61 -0.76 -11.69 -2.91
CA MET A 61 0.17 -10.77 -2.23
C MET A 61 -0.53 -9.92 -1.17
N CYS A 62 -1.76 -9.46 -1.43
CA CYS A 62 -2.57 -8.73 -0.45
C CYS A 62 -2.96 -9.58 0.78
N LYS A 63 -3.09 -10.90 0.60
CA LYS A 63 -3.48 -11.84 1.67
C LYS A 63 -2.28 -12.34 2.49
N ALA A 64 -1.07 -12.20 1.96
CA ALA A 64 0.14 -12.55 2.69
C ALA A 64 0.39 -11.49 3.77
N GLY A 65 -0.30 -11.62 4.90
CA GLY A 65 0.01 -10.90 6.13
C GLY A 65 1.46 -11.26 6.51
N ARG A 66 2.38 -10.35 6.20
CA ARG A 66 3.76 -10.45 6.67
C ARG A 66 3.84 -9.63 7.94
N ASP A 67 3.88 -10.32 9.07
CA ASP A 67 4.25 -9.68 10.32
C ASP A 67 5.68 -9.17 10.16
N LYS A 68 5.87 -7.85 10.27
CA LYS A 68 7.20 -7.27 10.42
C LYS A 68 7.65 -7.59 11.85
N PRO A 69 8.84 -8.18 12.06
CA PRO A 69 9.36 -8.44 13.40
C PRO A 69 9.62 -7.14 14.16
#